data_AF-E9HX05-F1
#
_entry.id   AF-E9HX05-F1
#
_cell.length_a   1.000
_cell.length_b   1.000
_cell.length_c   1.000
_cell.angle_alpha   90.00
_cell.angle_beta   90.00
_cell.angle_gamma   90.00
#
_symmetry.space_group_name_H-M   'P 1'
#
loop_
_entity.id
_entity.type
_entity.pdbx_description
1 polymer ?
#
loop_
_entity_poly.entity_id
_entity_poly.type
_entity_poly.pdbx_seq_one_letter_code
_entity_poly.pdbx_strand_id
1 'polypeptide(L)'
;MTLAPFYRKDSQTRKTCRELLSLYLLPEDKIAKRFQQIEAAANGLMLRFCNYIDTTYIKSTIWPPQNWSMFNQHERTNNNVEGTHNNLKAVAGPSSISLVTFILKMKDEAEKIPMTAKLLSQEQALRRLNKNAESKQHHLTELWASYSRADNPISSKQLLEALGNLTHKFSRAQLRELRNANGLDESD
;
A
#
# COMPACT_ATOMS: atom_id res chain seq x y z
N MET A 1 14.12 2.10 24.05
CA MET A 1 12.69 1.73 24.13
C MET A 1 12.09 1.78 22.73
N THR A 2 11.36 0.75 22.30
CA THR A 2 10.78 0.64 20.93
C THR A 2 9.27 0.90 20.97
N LEU A 3 8.67 1.22 19.82
CA LEU A 3 7.22 1.49 19.72
C LEU A 3 6.35 0.21 19.85
N ALA A 4 6.95 -0.98 19.68
CA ALA A 4 6.24 -2.25 19.61
C ALA A 4 5.41 -2.62 20.86
N PRO A 5 5.89 -2.43 22.11
CA PRO A 5 5.09 -2.70 23.30
C PRO A 5 3.86 -1.78 23.41
N PHE A 6 4.01 -0.50 23.05
CA PHE A 6 2.91 0.47 23.03
C PHE A 6 1.89 0.12 21.95
N TYR A 7 2.35 -0.26 20.75
CA TYR A 7 1.47 -0.77 19.71
C TYR A 7 0.65 -1.98 20.17
N ARG A 8 1.18 -2.87 21.02
CA ARG A 8 0.40 -4.03 21.52
C ARG A 8 -0.61 -3.68 22.61
N LYS A 9 -0.41 -2.61 23.37
CA LYS A 9 -1.27 -2.29 24.53
C LYS A 9 -2.19 -1.09 24.29
N ASP A 10 -1.69 -0.03 23.67
CA ASP A 10 -2.42 1.22 23.47
C ASP A 10 -3.20 1.24 22.14
N SER A 11 -4.52 1.42 22.24
CA SER A 11 -5.42 1.47 21.09
C SER A 11 -5.17 2.70 20.21
N GLN A 12 -4.79 3.83 20.81
CA GLN A 12 -4.54 5.07 20.09
C GLN A 12 -3.26 4.96 19.27
N THR A 13 -2.16 4.48 19.87
CA THR A 13 -0.91 4.19 19.16
C THR A 13 -1.14 3.25 17.97
N ARG A 14 -1.95 2.19 18.13
CA ARG A 14 -2.32 1.31 17.00
C ARG A 14 -3.08 2.03 15.90
N LYS A 15 -4.07 2.84 16.27
CA LYS A 15 -4.87 3.61 15.30
C LYS A 15 -3.94 4.53 14.50
N THR A 16 -3.12 5.33 15.18
CA THR A 16 -2.17 6.24 14.54
C THR A 16 -1.16 5.53 13.66
N CYS A 17 -0.58 4.41 14.09
CA CYS A 17 0.32 3.62 13.24
C CYS A 17 -0.37 3.13 11.97
N ARG A 18 -1.62 2.67 12.07
CA ARG A 18 -2.39 2.20 10.91
C ARG A 18 -2.71 3.33 9.95
N GLU A 19 -3.03 4.52 10.45
CA GLU A 19 -3.23 5.70 9.61
C GLU A 19 -1.94 6.08 8.88
N LEU A 20 -0.80 6.14 9.59
CA LEU A 20 0.51 6.41 8.99
C LEU A 20 0.85 5.39 7.89
N LEU A 21 0.62 4.11 8.14
CA LEU A 21 0.87 3.02 7.17
C LEU A 21 -0.15 3.00 6.02
N SER A 22 -1.28 3.68 6.13
CA SER A 22 -2.30 3.79 5.08
C SER A 22 -2.19 5.09 4.28
N LEU A 23 -1.21 5.96 4.54
CA LEU A 23 -1.01 7.22 3.81
C LEU A 23 -0.86 7.01 2.30
N TYR A 24 -0.25 5.89 1.87
CA TYR A 24 -0.06 5.58 0.45
C TYR A 24 -1.37 5.36 -0.31
N LEU A 25 -2.48 5.13 0.39
CA LEU A 25 -3.80 4.94 -0.21
C LEU A 25 -4.59 6.25 -0.34
N LEU A 26 -4.02 7.38 0.11
CA LEU A 26 -4.60 8.72 -0.07
C LEU A 26 -4.16 9.36 -1.39
N PRO A 27 -4.96 10.32 -1.92
CA PRO A 27 -4.52 11.19 -3.00
C PRO A 27 -3.23 11.92 -2.63
N GLU A 28 -2.29 12.01 -3.57
CA GLU A 28 -0.96 12.59 -3.38
C GLU A 28 -0.99 13.97 -2.71
N ASP A 29 -1.93 14.84 -3.12
CA ASP A 29 -2.06 16.21 -2.67
C ASP A 29 -2.60 16.32 -1.23
N LYS A 30 -3.14 15.23 -0.69
CA LYS A 30 -3.67 15.18 0.69
C LYS A 30 -2.71 14.54 1.69
N ILE A 31 -1.72 13.77 1.22
CA ILE A 31 -0.80 13.00 2.06
C ILE A 31 -0.07 13.91 3.06
N ALA A 32 0.62 14.94 2.57
CA ALA A 32 1.44 15.81 3.42
C ALA A 32 0.60 16.49 4.51
N LYS A 33 -0.56 17.03 4.14
CA LYS A 33 -1.48 17.69 5.09
C LYS A 33 -1.98 16.74 6.17
N ARG A 34 -2.29 15.48 5.83
CA ARG A 34 -2.77 14.50 6.82
C ARG A 34 -1.66 13.98 7.71
N PHE A 35 -0.48 13.76 7.15
CA PHE A 35 0.70 13.43 7.92
C PHE A 35 1.01 14.51 8.97
N GLN A 36 1.05 15.79 8.58
CA GLN A 36 1.33 16.91 9.49
C GLN A 36 0.33 16.99 10.66
N GLN A 37 -0.94 16.65 10.44
CA GLN A 37 -1.95 16.62 11.52
C GLN A 37 -1.70 15.49 12.52
N ILE A 38 -1.23 14.34 12.05
CA ILE A 38 -0.84 13.22 12.91
C ILE A 38 0.43 13.58 13.68
N GLU A 39 1.42 14.15 13.01
CA GLU A 39 2.69 14.59 13.58
C GLU A 39 2.50 15.67 14.66
N ALA A 40 1.62 16.64 14.43
CA ALA A 40 1.33 17.71 15.41
C ALA A 40 0.77 17.17 16.75
N ALA A 41 0.11 16.00 16.73
CA ALA A 41 -0.40 15.34 17.92
C ALA A 41 0.57 14.28 18.48
N ALA A 42 1.67 13.99 17.78
CA ALA A 42 2.61 12.95 18.15
C ALA A 42 3.57 13.42 19.26
N ASN A 43 3.92 12.51 20.15
CA ASN A 43 4.91 12.74 21.20
C ASN A 43 5.79 11.50 21.40
N GLY A 44 6.91 11.68 22.12
CA GLY A 44 7.82 10.59 22.49
C GLY A 44 8.23 9.70 21.31
N LEU A 45 7.97 8.40 21.42
CA LEU A 45 8.31 7.41 20.40
C LEU A 45 7.49 7.56 19.11
N MET A 46 6.25 8.06 19.20
CA MET A 46 5.43 8.31 18.01
C MET A 46 6.01 9.47 17.20
N LEU A 47 6.44 10.54 17.86
CA LEU A 47 7.09 11.67 17.19
C LEU A 47 8.38 11.22 16.49
N ARG A 48 9.18 10.36 17.13
CA ARG A 48 10.36 9.77 16.48
C ARG A 48 10.01 8.97 15.22
N PHE A 49 8.90 8.24 15.24
CA PHE A 49 8.41 7.52 14.07
C PHE A 49 7.91 8.47 12.97
N CYS A 50 7.17 9.53 13.33
CA CYS A 50 6.78 10.59 12.41
C CYS A 50 8.02 11.24 11.75
N ASN A 51 9.05 11.60 12.51
CA ASN A 51 10.28 12.19 11.97
C ASN A 51 10.96 11.28 10.93
N TYR A 52 10.95 9.96 11.16
CA TYR A 52 11.46 9.00 10.19
C TYR A 52 10.62 9.01 8.91
N ILE A 53 9.29 8.97 9.03
CA ILE A 53 8.38 9.01 7.86
C ILE A 53 8.54 10.33 7.09
N ASP A 54 8.63 11.45 7.80
CA ASP A 54 8.76 12.79 7.23
C ASP A 54 10.01 12.89 6.34
N THR A 55 11.16 12.52 6.90
CA THR A 55 12.45 12.57 6.21
C THR A 55 12.58 11.55 5.10
N THR A 56 12.02 10.35 5.27
CA THR A 56 12.19 9.24 4.31
C THR A 56 11.20 9.30 3.15
N TYR A 57 9.96 9.72 3.41
CA TYR A 57 8.86 9.58 2.44
C TYR A 57 8.13 10.88 2.12
N ILE A 58 7.88 11.75 3.11
CA ILE A 58 7.07 12.97 2.89
C ILE A 58 7.88 14.06 2.19
N LYS A 59 9.10 14.32 2.67
CA LYS A 59 10.04 15.33 2.13
C LYS A 59 11.08 14.71 1.19
N SER A 60 10.91 13.46 0.80
CA SER A 60 11.85 12.76 -0.07
C SER A 60 11.93 13.45 -1.42
N THR A 61 13.15 13.75 -1.88
CA THR A 61 13.39 14.27 -3.23
C THR A 61 13.52 13.14 -4.26
N ILE A 62 13.84 11.93 -3.80
CA ILE A 62 14.04 10.75 -4.65
C ILE A 62 12.71 9.99 -4.86
N TRP A 63 11.90 9.92 -3.81
CA TRP A 63 10.66 9.16 -3.80
C TRP A 63 9.51 9.95 -3.14
N PRO A 64 9.09 11.06 -3.77
CA PRO A 64 8.06 11.94 -3.22
C PRO A 64 6.66 11.30 -3.26
N PRO A 65 5.67 11.82 -2.51
CA PRO A 65 4.30 11.27 -2.44
C PRO A 65 3.64 10.93 -3.78
N GLN A 66 3.90 11.71 -4.81
CA GLN A 66 3.40 11.50 -6.17
C GLN A 66 3.84 10.16 -6.77
N ASN A 67 5.00 9.64 -6.36
CA ASN A 67 5.57 8.41 -6.90
C ASN A 67 5.03 7.15 -6.20
N TRP A 68 4.54 7.28 -4.97
CA TRP A 68 4.09 6.14 -4.17
C TRP A 68 2.64 6.17 -3.73
N SER A 69 1.92 7.25 -4.04
CA SER A 69 0.46 7.24 -3.93
C SER A 69 -0.12 6.16 -4.84
N MET A 70 -0.95 5.31 -4.24
CA MET A 70 -1.70 4.23 -4.86
C MET A 70 -3.19 4.57 -4.93
N PHE A 71 -3.57 5.84 -4.75
CA PHE A 71 -4.96 6.27 -4.84
C PHE A 71 -5.53 5.95 -6.23
N ASN A 72 -6.70 5.31 -6.27
CA ASN A 72 -7.34 4.81 -7.48
C ASN A 72 -6.47 3.85 -8.32
N GLN A 73 -5.48 3.21 -7.70
CA GLN A 73 -4.68 2.17 -8.33
C GLN A 73 -5.01 0.79 -7.74
N HIS A 74 -4.69 -0.27 -8.47
CA HIS A 74 -4.76 -1.60 -7.89
C HIS A 74 -3.69 -1.76 -6.80
N GLU A 75 -4.05 -2.32 -5.65
CA GLU A 75 -3.12 -2.53 -4.56
C GLU A 75 -1.95 -3.41 -5.03
N ARG A 76 -0.74 -2.89 -4.85
CA ARG A 76 0.48 -3.66 -5.08
C ARG A 76 0.80 -4.44 -3.81
N THR A 77 0.80 -5.75 -3.94
CA THR A 77 1.23 -6.68 -2.90
C THR A 77 2.70 -7.06 -3.12
N ASN A 78 3.32 -7.67 -2.11
CA ASN A 78 4.66 -8.23 -2.24
C ASN A 78 4.76 -9.19 -3.44
N ASN A 79 3.70 -9.95 -3.72
CA ASN A 79 3.64 -10.87 -4.86
C ASN A 79 3.82 -10.17 -6.21
N ASN A 80 3.44 -8.89 -6.34
CA ASN A 80 3.67 -8.13 -7.57
C ASN A 80 5.16 -7.80 -7.74
N VAL A 81 5.85 -7.46 -6.65
CA VAL A 81 7.30 -7.19 -6.63
C VAL A 81 8.07 -8.48 -6.84
N GLU A 82 7.74 -9.54 -6.09
CA GLU A 82 8.35 -10.86 -6.23
C GLU A 82 8.12 -11.45 -7.62
N GLY A 83 6.91 -11.30 -8.18
CA GLY A 83 6.62 -11.72 -9.55
C GLY A 83 7.49 -10.98 -10.58
N THR A 84 7.62 -9.66 -10.44
CA THR A 84 8.51 -8.86 -11.31
C THR A 84 9.97 -9.30 -11.15
N HIS A 85 10.43 -9.47 -9.92
CA HIS A 85 11.79 -9.92 -9.62
C HIS A 85 12.06 -11.33 -10.18
N ASN A 86 11.11 -12.26 -10.03
CA ASN A 86 11.22 -13.62 -10.56
C ASN A 86 11.25 -13.64 -12.08
N ASN A 87 10.45 -12.80 -12.74
CA ASN A 87 10.49 -12.63 -14.19
C ASN A 87 11.85 -12.07 -14.64
N LEU A 88 12.36 -11.05 -13.94
CA LEU A 88 13.70 -10.50 -14.21
C LEU A 88 14.79 -11.56 -14.01
N LYS A 89 14.69 -12.39 -12.97
CA LYS A 89 15.62 -13.50 -12.70
C LYS A 89 15.56 -14.56 -13.80
N ALA A 90 14.36 -14.94 -14.23
CA ALA A 90 14.18 -15.91 -15.33
C ALA A 90 14.81 -15.39 -16.63
N VAL A 91 14.70 -14.08 -16.88
CA VAL A 91 15.29 -13.43 -18.02
C VAL A 91 16.81 -13.27 -17.85
N ALA A 92 17.31 -12.93 -16.67
CA ALA A 92 18.75 -12.73 -16.41
C ALA A 92 19.54 -14.04 -16.39
N GLY A 93 18.89 -15.16 -16.09
CA GLY A 93 19.53 -16.46 -15.92
C GLY A 93 20.30 -16.59 -14.60
N PRO A 94 21.00 -17.71 -14.37
CA PRO A 94 21.71 -17.98 -13.12
C PRO A 94 23.05 -17.22 -12.96
N SER A 95 23.53 -16.54 -14.00
CA SER A 95 24.81 -15.82 -14.01
C SER A 95 24.63 -14.29 -13.99
N SER A 96 25.67 -13.57 -13.58
CA SER A 96 25.69 -12.11 -13.58
C SER A 96 25.52 -11.57 -15.01
N ILE A 97 24.34 -11.04 -15.31
CA ILE A 97 24.04 -10.40 -16.59
C ILE A 97 24.88 -9.13 -16.78
N SER A 98 25.34 -8.85 -18.00
CA SER A 98 26.01 -7.58 -18.29
C SER A 98 25.05 -6.40 -18.12
N LEU A 99 25.55 -5.25 -17.66
CA LEU A 99 24.74 -4.04 -17.48
C LEU A 99 24.01 -3.64 -18.78
N VAL A 100 24.69 -3.74 -19.92
CA VAL A 100 24.12 -3.40 -21.23
C VAL A 100 22.93 -4.31 -21.56
N THR A 101 23.08 -5.62 -21.37
CA THR A 101 21.99 -6.59 -21.61
C THR A 101 20.83 -6.36 -20.64
N PHE A 102 21.12 -6.01 -19.38
CA PHE A 102 20.09 -5.67 -18.40
C PHE A 102 19.30 -4.41 -18.82
N ILE A 103 19.98 -3.34 -19.24
CA ILE A 103 19.33 -2.10 -19.70
C ILE A 103 18.41 -2.38 -20.90
N LEU A 104 18.86 -3.17 -21.87
CA LEU A 104 18.04 -3.53 -23.04
C LEU A 104 16.77 -4.30 -22.63
N LYS A 105 16.90 -5.27 -21.71
CA LYS A 105 15.75 -6.02 -21.18
C LYS A 105 14.78 -5.15 -20.40
N MET A 106 15.30 -4.22 -19.59
CA MET A 106 14.46 -3.25 -18.88
C MET A 106 13.71 -2.33 -19.85
N LYS A 107 14.34 -1.96 -20.97
CA LYS A 107 13.69 -1.21 -22.05
C LYS A 107 12.55 -2.03 -22.67
N ASP A 108 12.79 -3.29 -23.03
CA ASP A 108 11.76 -4.17 -23.61
C ASP A 108 10.57 -4.37 -22.65
N GLU A 109 10.82 -4.51 -21.34
CA GLU A 109 9.75 -4.56 -20.33
C GLU A 109 8.99 -3.23 -20.22
N ALA A 110 9.69 -2.08 -20.30
CA ALA A 110 9.05 -0.77 -20.28
C ALA A 110 8.16 -0.54 -21.52
N GLU A 111 8.55 -1.05 -22.68
CA GLU A 111 7.78 -0.97 -23.93
C GLU A 111 6.45 -1.77 -23.87
N LYS A 112 6.30 -2.70 -22.92
CA LYS A 112 5.04 -3.43 -22.71
C LYS A 112 4.03 -2.62 -21.91
N ILE A 113 4.47 -1.63 -21.14
CA ILE A 113 3.61 -0.81 -20.26
C ILE A 113 2.45 -0.15 -21.02
N PRO A 114 2.65 0.50 -22.19
CA PRO A 114 1.56 1.11 -22.95
C PRO A 114 0.48 0.10 -23.39
N MET A 115 0.88 -1.11 -23.78
CA MET A 115 -0.06 -2.15 -24.20
C MET A 115 -0.87 -2.66 -23.01
N THR A 116 -0.23 -2.87 -21.86
CA THR A 116 -0.91 -3.23 -20.62
C THR A 116 -1.85 -2.12 -20.14
N ALA A 117 -1.43 -0.86 -20.24
CA ALA A 117 -2.27 0.30 -19.91
C ALA A 117 -3.52 0.37 -20.81
N LYS A 118 -3.37 0.09 -22.12
CA LYS A 118 -4.48 0.03 -23.07
C LYS A 118 -5.46 -1.12 -22.78
N LEU A 119 -4.96 -2.28 -22.33
CA LEU A 119 -5.81 -3.40 -21.91
C LEU A 119 -6.56 -3.09 -20.61
N LEU A 120 -5.94 -2.36 -19.69
CA LEU A 120 -6.57 -1.91 -18.44
C LEU A 120 -7.63 -0.82 -18.69
N SER A 121 -7.38 0.11 -19.62
CA SER A 121 -8.34 1.15 -19.99
C SER A 121 -9.58 0.61 -20.70
N GLN A 122 -9.50 -0.59 -21.28
CA GLN A 122 -10.64 -1.30 -21.87
C GLN A 122 -11.48 -2.06 -20.84
N GLU A 123 -11.24 -1.85 -19.53
CA GLU A 123 -11.92 -2.47 -18.38
C GLU A 123 -11.89 -4.01 -18.30
N GLN A 124 -11.41 -4.72 -19.31
CA GLN A 124 -11.46 -6.19 -19.39
C GLN A 124 -10.66 -6.88 -18.26
N ALA A 125 -9.53 -6.29 -17.85
CA ALA A 125 -8.74 -6.78 -16.73
C ALA A 125 -9.33 -6.37 -15.36
N LEU A 126 -9.85 -5.14 -15.25
CA LEU A 126 -10.47 -4.63 -14.02
C LEU A 126 -11.74 -5.41 -13.65
N ARG A 127 -12.56 -5.79 -14.64
CA ARG A 127 -13.77 -6.62 -14.46
C ARG A 127 -13.49 -8.05 -14.01
N ARG A 128 -12.30 -8.60 -14.30
CA ARG A 128 -11.91 -9.94 -13.79
C ARG A 128 -11.40 -9.86 -12.35
N LEU A 129 -10.73 -8.76 -12.00
CA LEU A 129 -10.12 -8.55 -10.67
C LEU A 129 -11.14 -8.09 -9.61
N ASN A 130 -12.18 -7.35 -10.00
CA ASN A 130 -13.20 -6.81 -9.09
C ASN A 130 -14.42 -7.73 -8.86
N LYS A 131 -14.39 -9.00 -9.29
CA LYS A 131 -15.54 -9.91 -9.18
C LYS A 131 -15.84 -10.39 -7.77
N ASN A 132 -14.86 -10.39 -6.86
CA ASN A 132 -15.07 -10.87 -5.50
C ASN A 132 -15.30 -9.69 -4.55
N ALA A 133 -16.55 -9.55 -4.12
CA ALA A 133 -16.98 -8.61 -3.07
C ALA A 133 -16.24 -8.81 -1.73
N GLU A 134 -15.58 -9.96 -1.56
CA GLU A 134 -14.75 -10.30 -0.40
C GLU A 134 -13.31 -9.77 -0.49
N SER A 135 -12.88 -9.27 -1.66
CA SER A 135 -11.50 -8.83 -1.85
C SER A 135 -11.23 -7.46 -1.23
N LYS A 136 -10.01 -7.25 -0.72
CA LYS A 136 -9.57 -5.95 -0.20
C LYS A 136 -9.68 -4.84 -1.24
N GLN A 137 -9.38 -5.16 -2.50
CA GLN A 137 -9.46 -4.20 -3.61
C GLN A 137 -10.88 -3.68 -3.83
N HIS A 138 -11.89 -4.54 -3.70
CA HIS A 138 -13.29 -4.13 -3.85
C HIS A 138 -13.63 -3.03 -2.84
N HIS A 139 -13.37 -3.28 -1.54
CA HIS A 139 -13.61 -2.29 -0.49
C HIS A 139 -12.73 -1.03 -0.61
N LEU A 140 -11.48 -1.14 -1.08
CA LEU A 140 -10.65 0.04 -1.38
C LEU A 140 -11.31 0.92 -2.44
N THR A 141 -11.79 0.30 -3.52
CA THR A 141 -12.44 0.99 -4.64
C THR A 141 -13.73 1.67 -4.18
N GLU A 142 -14.53 1.03 -3.32
CA GLU A 142 -15.75 1.62 -2.74
C GLU A 142 -15.45 2.83 -1.84
N LEU A 143 -14.38 2.77 -1.03
CA LEU A 143 -13.97 3.89 -0.18
C LEU A 143 -13.48 5.07 -1.02
N TRP A 144 -12.68 4.83 -2.05
CA TRP A 144 -12.24 5.88 -2.96
C TRP A 144 -13.39 6.47 -3.78
N ALA A 145 -14.35 5.64 -4.19
CA ALA A 145 -15.57 6.13 -4.83
C ALA A 145 -16.34 7.05 -3.88
N SER A 146 -16.52 6.67 -2.61
CA SER A 146 -17.18 7.50 -1.58
C SER A 146 -16.47 8.83 -1.32
N TYR A 147 -15.14 8.86 -1.44
CA TYR A 147 -14.35 10.10 -1.36
C TYR A 147 -14.50 10.99 -2.61
N SER A 148 -14.72 10.37 -3.78
CA SER A 148 -14.78 11.05 -5.08
C SER A 148 -16.22 11.42 -5.50
N ARG A 149 -17.23 11.14 -4.67
CA ARG A 149 -18.64 11.47 -4.96
C ARG A 149 -18.84 12.99 -5.06
N ALA A 150 -19.66 13.41 -6.01
CA ALA A 150 -20.10 14.79 -6.13
C ALA A 150 -20.96 15.21 -4.92
N ASP A 151 -21.84 14.31 -4.48
CA ASP A 151 -22.76 14.56 -3.37
C ASP A 151 -22.19 14.00 -2.06
N ASN A 152 -21.94 14.90 -1.10
CA ASN A 152 -21.47 14.59 0.26
C ASN A 152 -20.26 13.65 0.33
N PRO A 153 -19.10 14.03 -0.26
CA PRO A 153 -17.90 13.21 -0.20
C PRO A 153 -17.37 13.11 1.24
N ILE A 154 -16.86 11.92 1.61
CA ILE A 154 -16.14 11.79 2.87
C ILE A 154 -14.87 12.64 2.84
N SER A 155 -14.49 13.23 3.97
CA SER A 155 -13.26 14.01 4.07
C SER A 155 -12.01 13.12 3.96
N SER A 156 -10.85 13.69 3.60
CA SER A 156 -9.60 12.93 3.58
C SER A 156 -9.16 12.41 4.97
N LYS A 157 -9.70 12.98 6.06
CA LYS A 157 -9.53 12.42 7.41
C LYS A 157 -10.33 11.13 7.57
N GLN A 158 -11.62 11.17 7.25
CA GLN A 158 -12.51 10.01 7.33
C GLN A 158 -12.05 8.89 6.40
N LEU A 159 -11.57 9.24 5.20
CA LEU A 159 -10.95 8.28 4.29
C LEU A 159 -9.74 7.59 4.94
N LEU A 160 -8.81 8.35 5.51
CA LEU A 160 -7.61 7.77 6.14
C LEU A 160 -7.95 6.84 7.31
N GLU A 161 -8.91 7.24 8.16
CA GLU A 161 -9.40 6.41 9.27
C GLU A 161 -10.01 5.10 8.75
N ALA A 162 -10.84 5.17 7.70
CA ALA A 162 -11.45 3.99 7.08
C ALA A 162 -10.40 3.07 6.44
N LEU A 163 -9.40 3.63 5.75
CA LEU A 163 -8.30 2.88 5.15
C LEU A 163 -7.45 2.17 6.21
N GLY A 164 -7.14 2.83 7.33
CA GLY A 164 -6.43 2.21 8.47
C GLY A 164 -7.19 1.04 9.09
N ASN A 165 -8.52 1.10 9.14
CA ASN A 165 -9.35 0.00 9.61
C ASN A 165 -9.41 -1.16 8.61
N LEU A 166 -9.49 -0.84 7.31
CA LEU A 166 -9.54 -1.83 6.24
C LEU A 166 -8.26 -2.68 6.19
N THR A 167 -7.09 -2.05 6.21
CA THR A 167 -5.80 -2.75 6.17
C THR A 167 -5.65 -3.72 7.34
N HIS A 168 -6.11 -3.32 8.53
CA HIS A 168 -6.12 -4.20 9.71
C HIS A 168 -7.07 -5.40 9.58
N LYS A 169 -8.30 -5.20 9.08
CA LYS A 169 -9.27 -6.30 8.89
C LYS A 169 -8.68 -7.40 8.01
N PHE A 170 -8.12 -7.01 6.86
CA PHE A 170 -7.54 -7.95 5.90
C PHE A 170 -6.25 -8.59 6.41
N SER A 171 -5.40 -7.84 7.12
CA SER A 171 -4.22 -8.41 7.77
C SER A 171 -4.59 -9.51 8.78
N ARG A 172 -5.66 -9.33 9.58
CA ARG A 172 -6.11 -10.37 10.52
C ARG A 172 -6.70 -11.59 9.82
N ALA A 173 -7.45 -11.40 8.74
CA ALA A 173 -7.95 -12.52 7.94
C ALA A 173 -6.81 -13.36 7.37
N GLN A 174 -5.81 -12.71 6.76
CA GLN A 174 -4.60 -13.36 6.25
C GLN A 174 -3.81 -14.09 7.35
N LEU A 175 -3.65 -13.47 8.53
CA LEU A 175 -3.00 -14.12 9.68
C LEU A 175 -3.76 -15.36 10.14
N ARG A 176 -5.10 -15.33 10.13
CA ARG A 176 -5.93 -16.49 10.48
C ARG A 176 -5.79 -17.60 9.44
N GLU A 177 -5.82 -17.28 8.16
CA GLU A 177 -5.59 -18.25 7.08
C GLU A 177 -4.22 -18.92 7.19
N LEU A 178 -3.16 -18.15 7.44
CA LEU A 178 -1.80 -18.67 7.65
C LEU A 178 -1.72 -19.57 8.89
N ARG A 179 -2.37 -19.19 9.99
CA ARG A 179 -2.41 -20.01 11.21
C ARG A 179 -3.10 -21.34 10.95
N ASN A 180 -4.25 -21.32 10.27
CA ASN A 180 -5.00 -22.51 9.90
C ASN A 180 -4.20 -23.40 8.92
N ALA A 181 -3.51 -22.80 7.95
CA ALA A 181 -2.67 -23.53 6.99
C ALA A 181 -1.44 -24.18 7.64
N ASN A 182 -0.92 -23.60 8.72
CA ASN A 182 0.22 -24.12 9.46
C ASN A 182 -0.18 -25.09 10.60
N GLY A 183 -1.47 -25.45 10.73
CA GLY A 183 -1.93 -26.40 11.74
C GLY A 183 -1.73 -25.94 13.19
N LEU A 184 -1.56 -24.63 13.42
CA LEU A 184 -1.43 -24.04 14.75
C LEU A 184 -2.83 -23.75 15.31
N ASP A 185 -3.62 -24.80 15.55
CA ASP A 185 -4.80 -24.68 16.39
C ASP A 185 -4.33 -24.58 17.84
N GLU A 186 -4.69 -23.48 18.51
CA GLU A 186 -4.55 -23.33 19.95
C GLU A 186 -5.53 -24.30 20.62
N SER A 187 -5.06 -25.51 20.93
CA SER A 187 -5.49 -26.21 22.14
C SER A 187 -4.72 -25.63 23.32
N ASP A 188 -5.28 -24.57 23.91
CA ASP A 188 -5.46 -24.33 25.37
C ASP A 188 -5.98 -22.90 25.62
#